data_AF-A0A7C2MLX2-F1
#
_entry.id   AF-A0A7C2MLX2-F1
#
_cell.length_a   1.000
_cell.length_b   1.000
_cell.length_c   1.000
_cell.angle_alpha   90.00
_cell.angle_beta   90.00
_cell.angle_gamma   90.00
#
_symmetry.space_group_name_H-M   'P 1'
#
loop_
_entity.id
_entity.type
_entity.pdbx_description
1 polymer ?
#
loop_
_entity_poly.entity_id
_entity_poly.type
_entity_poly.pdbx_seq_one_letter_code
_entity_poly.pdbx_strand_id
1 'polypeptide(L)'
;MREISTTSMPMPTIMRDFHLSTRDGRSHLVCTPLLVFGVIVATSTRSQQEHAAREGPLQGESRADGRRRLEHMFAPFLSAVGLAHRPLITLRQRHTNRCLVFDPSEGALWSESPPIGDAVVTRSSEVVLGIQTADCAPIFIFDPRTRARAAVHAGWRGTLGRIVERALAAMVAHFGTRAEDCYAAIGPTIGPCCYEVGPDVLEPFRREFPYAEAVIVAPTASGRARLDLVQANIHQLLACGLSRARIFTSGLCTACHPQLFFSYRRDAKTTDRTGRMLSVIGESSS
;
A
#
# COMPACT_ATOMS: atom_id res chain seq x y z
N MET A 1 13.74 -41.88 9.93
CA MET A 1 13.69 -40.44 10.25
C MET A 1 14.58 -39.71 9.26
N ARG A 2 14.00 -38.94 8.34
CA ARG A 2 14.75 -38.02 7.48
C ARG A 2 14.37 -36.62 7.94
N GLU A 3 15.32 -35.92 8.54
CA GLU A 3 15.17 -34.52 8.93
C GLU A 3 15.02 -33.67 7.67
N ILE A 4 13.90 -32.96 7.58
CA ILE A 4 13.68 -31.95 6.55
C ILE A 4 14.42 -30.70 7.02
N SER A 5 15.63 -30.52 6.50
CA SER A 5 16.40 -29.29 6.64
C SER A 5 15.59 -28.14 6.03
N THR A 6 15.08 -27.25 6.87
CA THR A 6 14.45 -26.00 6.47
C THR A 6 15.54 -25.02 6.11
N THR A 7 15.98 -25.04 4.85
CA THR A 7 16.85 -24.01 4.30
C THR A 7 16.09 -22.69 4.29
N SER A 8 16.28 -21.87 5.33
CA SER A 8 15.80 -20.50 5.35
C SER A 8 16.55 -19.74 4.27
N MET A 9 15.84 -19.28 3.24
CA MET A 9 16.44 -18.31 2.32
C MET A 9 16.80 -17.07 3.14
N PRO A 10 18.04 -16.55 3.05
CA PRO A 10 18.40 -15.34 3.76
C PRO A 10 17.47 -14.21 3.31
N MET A 11 16.88 -13.51 4.29
CA MET A 11 16.12 -12.29 4.03
C MET A 11 17.00 -11.33 3.22
N PRO A 12 16.55 -10.82 2.06
CA PRO A 12 17.40 -10.01 1.20
C PRO A 12 17.90 -8.78 1.97
N THR A 13 19.23 -8.64 2.05
CA THR A 13 19.99 -7.58 2.74
C THR A 13 19.84 -6.20 2.09
N ILE A 14 18.80 -5.98 1.28
CA ILE A 14 18.56 -4.74 0.54
C ILE A 14 17.13 -4.27 0.84
N MET A 15 16.85 -3.98 2.10
CA MET A 15 15.76 -3.08 2.48
C MET A 15 16.40 -1.88 3.18
N ARG A 16 16.94 -0.92 2.40
CA ARG A 16 17.55 0.29 2.99
C ARG A 16 16.49 1.13 3.72
N ASP A 17 15.30 1.22 3.13
CA ASP A 17 14.27 2.15 3.59
C ASP A 17 13.12 1.47 4.34
N PHE A 18 13.03 0.13 4.27
CA PHE A 18 12.01 -0.65 4.97
C PHE A 18 12.69 -1.67 5.88
N HIS A 19 12.09 -1.98 7.02
CA HIS A 19 12.59 -3.00 7.92
C HIS A 19 11.47 -3.98 8.26
N LEU A 20 11.77 -5.29 8.22
CA LEU A 20 10.86 -6.32 8.72
C LEU A 20 11.02 -6.40 10.24
N SER A 21 10.08 -5.81 10.96
CA SER A 21 10.00 -5.88 12.42
C SER A 21 9.09 -7.01 12.86
N THR A 22 9.33 -7.58 14.04
CA THR A 22 8.46 -8.58 14.66
C THR A 22 8.16 -8.16 16.09
N ARG A 23 6.88 -8.08 16.44
CA ARG A 23 6.40 -7.77 17.78
C ARG A 23 5.23 -8.70 18.10
N ASP A 24 5.22 -9.26 19.30
CA ASP A 24 4.20 -10.22 19.76
C ASP A 24 3.97 -11.40 18.78
N GLY A 25 5.08 -11.91 18.20
CA GLY A 25 5.06 -13.00 17.22
C GLY A 25 4.53 -12.63 15.83
N ARG A 26 4.27 -11.34 15.55
CA ARG A 26 3.69 -10.87 14.29
C ARG A 26 4.66 -9.96 13.53
N SER A 27 5.06 -10.38 12.34
CA SER A 27 6.00 -9.63 11.50
C SER A 27 5.30 -8.59 10.62
N HIS A 28 5.87 -7.40 10.51
CA HIS A 28 5.34 -6.29 9.71
C HIS A 28 6.49 -5.46 9.14
N LEU A 29 6.27 -4.83 8.00
CA LEU A 29 7.25 -3.93 7.41
C LEU A 29 7.03 -2.51 7.91
N VAL A 30 8.11 -1.78 8.17
CA VAL A 30 8.07 -0.37 8.57
C VAL A 30 9.01 0.43 7.68
N CYS A 31 8.54 1.54 7.12
CA CYS A 31 9.40 2.49 6.42
C CYS A 31 10.15 3.34 7.46
N THR A 32 11.46 3.18 7.54
CA THR A 32 12.28 3.79 8.61
C THR A 32 12.59 5.28 8.39
N PRO A 33 12.76 5.81 7.16
CA PRO A 33 13.10 7.22 6.97
C PRO A 33 12.04 8.22 7.47
N LEU A 34 10.78 7.83 7.58
CA LEU A 34 9.69 8.70 8.03
C LEU A 34 9.55 8.78 9.55
N LEU A 35 10.19 7.86 10.30
CA LEU A 35 10.11 7.82 11.75
C LEU A 35 10.70 9.07 12.41
N VAL A 36 11.69 9.71 11.78
CA VAL A 36 12.28 10.97 12.27
C VAL A 36 11.26 12.12 12.36
N PHE A 37 10.15 12.03 11.62
CA PHE A 37 9.07 13.00 11.66
C PHE A 37 7.93 12.60 12.61
N GLY A 38 8.09 11.52 13.38
CA GLY A 38 7.00 10.91 14.14
C GLY A 38 5.91 10.35 13.24
N VAL A 39 6.26 9.89 12.03
CA VAL A 39 5.31 9.32 11.07
C VAL A 39 5.63 7.85 10.84
N ILE A 40 4.63 7.01 11.03
CA ILE A 40 4.72 5.56 10.86
C ILE A 40 4.04 5.21 9.55
N VAL A 41 4.83 4.65 8.61
CA VAL A 41 4.32 3.93 7.44
C VAL A 41 4.65 2.47 7.60
N ALA A 42 3.63 1.61 7.62
CA ALA A 42 3.82 0.19 7.87
C ALA A 42 2.88 -0.69 7.04
N THR A 43 3.29 -1.92 6.76
CA THR A 43 2.51 -2.93 6.04
C THR A 43 2.46 -4.23 6.83
N SER A 44 1.25 -4.75 7.04
CA SER A 44 1.05 -6.07 7.64
C SER A 44 1.60 -7.18 6.73
N THR A 45 1.95 -8.33 7.30
CA THR A 45 2.22 -9.54 6.52
C THR A 45 0.96 -10.39 6.42
N ARG A 46 1.04 -11.53 5.75
CA ARG A 46 -0.06 -12.48 5.59
C ARG A 46 -0.38 -13.23 6.88
N SER A 47 0.61 -13.43 7.75
CA SER A 47 0.48 -14.23 8.97
C SER A 47 -0.56 -13.63 9.91
N GLN A 48 -0.73 -12.31 9.93
CA GLN A 48 -1.77 -11.66 10.74
C GLN A 48 -3.19 -12.10 10.38
N GLN A 49 -3.51 -12.19 9.08
CA GLN A 49 -4.83 -12.65 8.66
C GLN A 49 -5.01 -14.16 8.84
N GLU A 50 -3.94 -14.94 8.65
CA GLU A 50 -3.96 -16.39 8.91
C GLU A 50 -4.18 -16.68 10.40
N HIS A 51 -3.65 -15.84 11.30
CA HIS A 51 -3.94 -15.89 12.73
C HIS A 51 -5.41 -15.54 13.02
N ALA A 52 -5.91 -14.41 12.49
CA ALA A 52 -7.31 -14.00 12.69
C ALA A 52 -8.31 -15.06 12.17
N ALA A 53 -7.99 -15.74 11.05
CA ALA A 53 -8.81 -16.82 10.52
C ALA A 53 -8.89 -18.04 11.46
N ARG A 54 -7.85 -18.30 12.27
CA ARG A 54 -7.84 -19.38 13.27
C ARG A 54 -8.64 -19.04 14.52
N GLU A 55 -8.72 -17.76 14.87
CA GLU A 55 -9.50 -17.27 16.02
C GLU A 55 -11.02 -17.35 15.78
N GLY A 56 -11.44 -17.55 14.52
CA GLY A 56 -12.84 -17.70 14.14
C GLY A 56 -13.57 -16.35 14.01
N PRO A 57 -14.80 -16.34 13.45
CA PRO A 57 -15.59 -15.12 13.36
C PRO A 57 -16.00 -14.62 14.75
N LEU A 58 -16.02 -13.31 14.96
CA LEU A 58 -16.65 -12.70 16.12
C LEU A 58 -18.13 -13.11 16.20
N GLN A 59 -18.57 -13.53 17.39
CA GLN A 59 -19.97 -13.88 17.63
C GLN A 59 -20.87 -12.67 17.36
N GLY A 60 -21.89 -12.83 16.50
CA GLY A 60 -22.93 -11.83 16.25
C GLY A 60 -22.69 -10.85 15.09
N GLU A 61 -21.57 -10.91 14.36
CA GLU A 61 -21.33 -9.98 13.25
C GLU A 61 -21.97 -10.42 11.93
N SER A 62 -22.81 -9.56 11.36
CA SER A 62 -23.33 -9.75 9.99
C SER A 62 -22.27 -9.44 8.93
N ARG A 63 -22.56 -9.75 7.65
CA ARG A 63 -21.73 -9.32 6.49
C ARG A 63 -21.70 -7.80 6.30
N ALA A 64 -22.61 -7.04 6.92
CA ALA A 64 -22.68 -5.59 6.82
C ALA A 64 -21.61 -4.88 7.68
N ASP A 65 -20.97 -5.58 8.61
CA ASP A 65 -20.01 -5.00 9.56
C ASP A 65 -18.57 -5.01 9.03
N GLY A 66 -18.39 -4.56 7.78
CA GLY A 66 -17.09 -4.59 7.10
C GLY A 66 -15.97 -3.85 7.83
N ARG A 67 -16.28 -2.75 8.53
CA ARG A 67 -15.34 -2.00 9.37
C ARG A 67 -14.91 -2.79 10.58
N ARG A 68 -15.85 -3.28 11.41
CA ARG A 68 -15.52 -4.01 12.65
C ARG A 68 -14.66 -5.24 12.36
N ARG A 69 -14.96 -5.96 11.28
CA ARG A 69 -14.13 -7.07 10.81
C ARG A 69 -12.72 -6.64 10.45
N LEU A 70 -12.56 -5.52 9.76
CA LEU A 70 -11.26 -5.02 9.34
C LEU A 70 -10.45 -4.49 10.53
N GLU A 71 -11.07 -3.71 11.40
CA GLU A 71 -10.47 -3.22 12.63
C GLU A 71 -10.08 -4.38 13.54
N HIS A 72 -10.95 -5.37 13.75
CA HIS A 72 -10.63 -6.55 14.56
C HIS A 72 -9.46 -7.35 13.96
N MET A 73 -9.53 -7.65 12.66
CA MET A 73 -8.50 -8.41 11.96
C MET A 73 -7.12 -7.73 11.99
N PHE A 74 -7.07 -6.39 11.93
CA PHE A 74 -5.81 -5.64 11.93
C PHE A 74 -5.49 -4.94 13.26
N ALA A 75 -6.33 -5.01 14.29
CA ALA A 75 -6.08 -4.38 15.59
C ALA A 75 -4.74 -4.82 16.20
N PRO A 76 -4.35 -6.10 16.16
CA PRO A 76 -3.03 -6.50 16.65
C PRO A 76 -1.89 -5.91 15.82
N PHE A 77 -2.07 -5.77 14.50
CA PHE A 77 -1.07 -5.10 13.64
C PHE A 77 -0.96 -3.62 14.00
N LEU A 78 -2.08 -2.91 14.11
CA LEU A 78 -2.12 -1.51 14.51
C LEU A 78 -1.51 -1.30 15.91
N SER A 79 -1.73 -2.23 16.84
CA SER A 79 -1.15 -2.19 18.19
C SER A 79 0.38 -2.39 18.12
N ALA A 80 0.83 -3.38 17.34
CA ALA A 80 2.25 -3.66 17.16
C ALA A 80 3.02 -2.44 16.64
N VAL A 81 2.43 -1.67 15.72
CA VAL A 81 3.02 -0.44 15.16
C VAL A 81 2.66 0.83 15.93
N GLY A 82 1.98 0.74 17.09
CA GLY A 82 1.68 1.89 17.94
C GLY A 82 0.56 2.82 17.44
N LEU A 83 -0.28 2.36 16.52
CA LEU A 83 -1.34 3.14 15.86
C LEU A 83 -2.77 2.75 16.29
N ALA A 84 -2.94 1.74 17.15
CA ALA A 84 -4.27 1.23 17.56
C ALA A 84 -5.13 2.23 18.34
N HIS A 85 -4.55 3.31 18.85
CA HIS A 85 -5.27 4.34 19.62
C HIS A 85 -6.02 5.36 18.75
N ARG A 86 -5.92 5.25 17.42
CA ARG A 86 -6.58 6.13 16.46
C ARG A 86 -7.51 5.35 15.54
N PRO A 87 -8.67 5.93 15.14
CA PRO A 87 -9.55 5.31 14.17
C PRO A 87 -8.83 5.10 12.83
N LEU A 88 -9.07 3.93 12.24
CA LEU A 88 -8.57 3.56 10.92
C LEU A 88 -9.56 3.98 9.84
N ILE A 89 -9.13 4.87 8.95
CA ILE A 89 -9.90 5.32 7.79
C ILE A 89 -9.43 4.57 6.55
N THR A 90 -10.36 3.93 5.86
CA THR A 90 -10.12 3.20 4.60
C THR A 90 -11.16 3.62 3.56
N LEU A 91 -10.98 3.18 2.31
CA LEU A 91 -11.90 3.44 1.21
C LEU A 91 -12.47 2.13 0.67
N ARG A 92 -13.62 2.22 -0.02
CA ARG A 92 -14.07 1.15 -0.92
C ARG A 92 -13.27 1.22 -2.22
N GLN A 93 -12.09 0.60 -2.22
CA GLN A 93 -11.17 0.53 -3.35
C GLN A 93 -11.81 -0.17 -4.56
N ARG A 94 -11.79 0.50 -5.72
CA ARG A 94 -12.39 0.01 -6.98
C ARG A 94 -11.46 0.19 -8.17
N HIS A 95 -10.16 0.41 -7.95
CA HIS A 95 -9.16 0.68 -8.98
C HIS A 95 -9.52 1.90 -9.84
N THR A 96 -10.17 2.88 -9.23
CA THR A 96 -10.45 4.21 -9.80
C THR A 96 -9.21 5.09 -9.69
N ASN A 97 -9.31 6.32 -10.19
CA ASN A 97 -8.36 7.40 -9.90
C ASN A 97 -8.99 8.49 -9.00
N ARG A 98 -10.00 8.11 -8.20
CA ARG A 98 -10.69 9.05 -7.32
C ARG A 98 -9.89 9.23 -6.03
N CYS A 99 -9.44 10.46 -5.82
CA CYS A 99 -8.86 10.93 -4.57
C CYS A 99 -9.91 11.69 -3.76
N LEU A 100 -9.96 11.45 -2.46
CA LEU A 100 -10.85 12.13 -1.52
C LEU A 100 -10.04 12.88 -0.47
N VAL A 101 -10.58 13.99 0.01
CA VAL A 101 -10.05 14.71 1.16
C VAL A 101 -10.86 14.29 2.37
N PHE A 102 -10.20 13.74 3.38
CA PHE A 102 -10.86 13.31 4.61
C PHE A 102 -10.87 14.44 5.64
N ASP A 103 -12.07 14.82 6.05
CA ASP A 103 -12.33 15.72 7.17
C ASP A 103 -12.73 14.92 8.43
N PRO A 104 -12.12 15.15 9.59
CA PRO A 104 -12.45 14.45 10.84
C PRO A 104 -13.93 14.51 11.24
N SER A 105 -14.64 15.59 10.88
CA SER A 105 -16.07 15.71 11.13
C SER A 105 -16.90 14.64 10.42
N GLU A 106 -16.37 14.04 9.36
CA GLU A 106 -17.02 12.96 8.60
C GLU A 106 -16.58 11.55 9.08
N GLY A 107 -15.76 11.46 10.13
CA GLY A 107 -15.15 10.21 10.59
C GLY A 107 -16.15 9.10 10.88
N ALA A 108 -17.28 9.44 11.52
CA ALA A 108 -18.36 8.48 11.79
C ALA A 108 -19.03 7.97 10.49
N LEU A 109 -19.29 8.88 9.54
CA LEU A 109 -19.93 8.53 8.27
C LEU A 109 -19.06 7.62 7.41
N TRP A 110 -17.78 7.97 7.25
CA TRP A 110 -16.83 7.17 6.46
C TRP A 110 -16.56 5.82 7.12
N SER A 111 -16.72 5.73 8.43
CA SER A 111 -16.60 4.49 9.16
C SER A 111 -17.75 3.51 8.89
N GLU A 112 -18.99 4.01 8.82
CA GLU A 112 -20.16 3.19 8.55
C GLU A 112 -20.27 2.82 7.07
N SER A 113 -19.97 3.79 6.18
CA SER A 113 -20.06 3.63 4.74
C SER A 113 -18.87 4.29 4.05
N PRO A 114 -17.71 3.60 3.99
CA PRO A 114 -16.52 4.17 3.37
C PRO A 114 -16.83 4.59 1.92
N PRO A 115 -16.48 5.81 1.50
CA PRO A 115 -16.75 6.24 0.13
C PRO A 115 -15.94 5.43 -0.88
N ILE A 116 -16.42 5.38 -2.13
CA ILE A 116 -15.68 4.76 -3.23
C ILE A 116 -14.53 5.69 -3.60
N GLY A 117 -13.31 5.16 -3.57
CA GLY A 117 -12.10 5.86 -3.96
C GLY A 117 -10.88 4.96 -3.78
N ASP A 118 -9.76 5.43 -4.30
CA ASP A 118 -8.49 4.70 -4.26
C ASP A 118 -7.35 5.57 -3.74
N ALA A 119 -7.62 6.83 -3.39
CA ALA A 119 -6.71 7.69 -2.64
C ALA A 119 -7.47 8.55 -1.62
N VAL A 120 -6.87 8.75 -0.45
CA VAL A 120 -7.38 9.65 0.58
C VAL A 120 -6.24 10.53 1.09
N VAL A 121 -6.52 11.81 1.29
CA VAL A 121 -5.58 12.78 1.87
C VAL A 121 -6.19 13.43 3.11
N THR A 122 -5.36 13.75 4.10
CA THR A 122 -5.78 14.51 5.28
C THR A 122 -4.59 15.21 5.91
N ARG A 123 -4.85 16.24 6.73
CA ARG A 123 -3.89 16.84 7.67
C ARG A 123 -4.19 16.51 9.13
N SER A 124 -5.30 15.82 9.42
CA SER A 124 -5.66 15.53 10.81
C SER A 124 -4.75 14.47 11.38
N SER A 125 -4.08 14.76 12.49
CA SER A 125 -3.30 13.77 13.23
C SER A 125 -4.18 12.71 13.88
N GLU A 126 -5.47 12.92 14.06
CA GLU A 126 -6.35 12.05 14.87
C GLU A 126 -6.67 10.70 14.22
N VAL A 127 -6.29 10.47 12.96
CA VAL A 127 -6.66 9.28 12.20
C VAL A 127 -5.47 8.54 11.60
N VAL A 128 -5.65 7.25 11.35
CA VAL A 128 -4.73 6.41 10.56
C VAL A 128 -5.35 6.18 9.20
N LEU A 129 -4.62 6.45 8.11
CA LEU A 129 -5.10 6.13 6.76
C LEU A 129 -4.61 4.74 6.37
N GLY A 130 -5.51 3.92 5.81
CA GLY A 130 -5.22 2.54 5.43
C GLY A 130 -5.62 2.18 4.00
N ILE A 131 -4.78 1.36 3.36
CA ILE A 131 -4.98 0.81 2.01
C ILE A 131 -4.79 -0.71 2.06
N GLN A 132 -5.73 -1.45 1.47
CA GLN A 132 -5.63 -2.91 1.37
C GLN A 132 -5.05 -3.32 0.02
N THR A 133 -4.07 -4.22 0.03
CA THR A 133 -3.41 -4.69 -1.21
C THR A 133 -3.18 -6.19 -1.22
N ALA A 134 -3.19 -6.75 -2.43
CA ALA A 134 -2.50 -7.96 -2.79
C ALA A 134 -2.04 -7.74 -4.23
N ASP A 135 -0.75 -7.43 -4.41
CA ASP A 135 -0.07 -7.01 -5.66
C ASP A 135 -0.11 -5.52 -6.03
N CYS A 136 -1.23 -4.81 -5.90
CA CYS A 136 -1.26 -3.37 -6.22
C CYS A 136 -0.36 -2.57 -5.27
N ALA A 137 0.18 -1.45 -5.74
CA ALA A 137 1.12 -0.64 -4.95
C ALA A 137 0.40 0.19 -3.88
N PRO A 138 0.69 0.01 -2.58
CA PRO A 138 0.32 0.98 -1.56
C PRO A 138 1.37 2.09 -1.53
N ILE A 139 0.95 3.32 -1.80
CA ILE A 139 1.82 4.49 -1.86
C ILE A 139 1.36 5.50 -0.81
N PHE A 140 2.30 6.00 -0.02
CA PHE A 140 2.06 7.03 0.98
C PHE A 140 2.87 8.26 0.65
N ILE A 141 2.29 9.43 0.88
CA ILE A 141 2.94 10.72 0.68
C ILE A 141 2.81 11.50 1.98
N PHE A 142 3.88 12.15 2.42
CA PHE A 142 3.91 12.93 3.64
C PHE A 142 4.61 14.27 3.39
N ASP A 143 3.93 15.34 3.80
CA ASP A 143 4.46 16.69 3.82
C ASP A 143 4.83 17.07 5.26
N PRO A 144 6.12 17.21 5.62
CA PRO A 144 6.54 17.54 6.97
C PRO A 144 6.13 18.96 7.40
N ARG A 145 5.88 19.88 6.47
CA ARG A 145 5.56 21.27 6.79
C ARG A 145 4.11 21.45 7.19
N THR A 146 3.19 20.90 6.39
CA THR A 146 1.75 21.03 6.63
C THR A 146 1.22 19.88 7.48
N ARG A 147 2.03 18.83 7.69
CA ARG A 147 1.65 17.53 8.28
C ARG A 147 0.59 16.78 7.46
N ALA A 148 0.31 17.24 6.24
CA ALA A 148 -0.58 16.55 5.33
C ALA A 148 0.01 15.19 4.92
N ARG A 149 -0.87 14.21 4.77
CA ARG A 149 -0.53 12.87 4.34
C ARG A 149 -1.55 12.30 3.38
N ALA A 150 -1.08 11.41 2.50
CA ALA A 150 -1.89 10.66 1.57
C ALA A 150 -1.68 9.16 1.76
N ALA A 151 -2.74 8.39 1.52
CA ALA A 151 -2.68 6.96 1.32
C ALA A 151 -3.33 6.62 -0.02
N VAL A 152 -2.60 5.91 -0.89
CA VAL A 152 -2.93 5.72 -2.30
C VAL A 152 -2.84 4.24 -2.66
N HIS A 153 -3.89 3.72 -3.27
CA HIS A 153 -3.96 2.41 -3.89
C HIS A 153 -3.69 2.52 -5.40
N ALA A 154 -2.48 2.20 -5.81
CA ALA A 154 -2.05 2.28 -7.19
C ALA A 154 -1.90 0.88 -7.81
N GLY A 155 -3.03 0.30 -8.25
CA GLY A 155 -3.00 -0.75 -9.27
C GLY A 155 -2.68 -0.18 -10.66
N TRP A 156 -2.60 -1.04 -11.68
CA TRP A 156 -2.30 -0.56 -13.04
C TRP A 156 -3.31 0.47 -13.56
N ARG A 157 -4.61 0.30 -13.28
CA ARG A 157 -5.65 1.28 -13.66
C ARG A 157 -5.51 2.61 -12.93
N GLY A 158 -5.22 2.58 -11.64
CA GLY A 158 -4.97 3.79 -10.84
C GLY A 158 -3.71 4.52 -11.29
N THR A 159 -2.65 3.77 -11.58
CA THR A 159 -1.39 4.29 -12.12
C THR A 159 -1.61 4.93 -13.49
N LEU A 160 -2.29 4.24 -14.41
CA LEU A 160 -2.67 4.78 -15.72
C LEU A 160 -3.53 6.05 -15.57
N GLY A 161 -4.44 6.06 -14.60
CA GLY A 161 -5.28 7.20 -14.26
C GLY A 161 -4.59 8.31 -13.42
N ARG A 162 -3.26 8.23 -13.24
CA ARG A 162 -2.42 9.21 -12.53
C ARG A 162 -2.86 9.48 -11.09
N ILE A 163 -3.25 8.44 -10.36
CA ILE A 163 -3.81 8.58 -9.01
C ILE A 163 -2.84 9.22 -8.01
N VAL A 164 -1.53 8.96 -8.13
CA VAL A 164 -0.50 9.60 -7.28
C VAL A 164 -0.44 11.10 -7.52
N GLU A 165 -0.51 11.53 -8.78
CA GLU A 165 -0.52 12.95 -9.16
C GLU A 165 -1.78 13.64 -8.62
N ARG A 166 -2.92 12.95 -8.70
CA ARG A 166 -4.19 13.44 -8.13
C ARG A 166 -4.14 13.58 -6.61
N ALA A 167 -3.50 12.66 -5.90
CA ALA A 167 -3.33 12.76 -4.46
C ALA A 167 -2.46 13.97 -4.10
N LEU A 168 -1.33 14.17 -4.78
CA LEU A 168 -0.48 15.36 -4.59
C LEU A 168 -1.22 16.65 -4.92
N ALA A 169 -1.95 16.69 -6.03
CA ALA A 169 -2.76 17.86 -6.41
C ALA A 169 -3.80 18.20 -5.33
N ALA A 170 -4.45 17.18 -4.74
CA ALA A 170 -5.37 17.40 -3.63
C ALA A 170 -4.65 17.94 -2.38
N MET A 171 -3.46 17.44 -2.05
CA MET A 171 -2.67 17.97 -0.93
C MET A 171 -2.27 19.43 -1.17
N VAL A 172 -1.84 19.78 -2.39
CA VAL A 172 -1.49 21.15 -2.78
C VAL A 172 -2.71 22.06 -2.63
N ALA A 173 -3.83 21.68 -3.25
CA ALA A 173 -5.03 22.50 -3.30
C ALA A 173 -5.68 22.73 -1.92
N HIS A 174 -5.66 21.72 -1.04
CA HIS A 174 -6.38 21.77 0.23
C HIS A 174 -5.51 22.14 1.43
N PHE A 175 -4.21 21.88 1.38
CA PHE A 175 -3.32 22.06 2.54
C PHE A 175 -2.14 22.99 2.25
N GLY A 176 -1.99 23.47 1.01
CA GLY A 176 -0.82 24.28 0.63
C GLY A 176 0.47 23.49 0.59
N THR A 177 0.39 22.16 0.42
CA THR A 177 1.55 21.29 0.27
C THR A 177 2.40 21.72 -0.91
N ARG A 178 3.73 21.62 -0.75
CA ARG A 178 4.70 21.76 -1.84
C ARG A 178 5.29 20.40 -2.14
N ALA A 179 5.18 19.95 -3.39
CA ALA A 179 5.60 18.62 -3.78
C ALA A 179 7.11 18.39 -3.55
N GLU A 180 7.95 19.42 -3.71
CA GLU A 180 9.38 19.31 -3.45
C GLU A 180 9.70 19.03 -1.96
N ASP A 181 8.82 19.43 -1.03
CA ASP A 181 8.97 19.24 0.41
C ASP A 181 8.51 17.83 0.86
N CYS A 182 7.77 17.11 0.00
CA CYS A 182 7.19 15.82 0.33
C CYS A 182 8.20 14.67 0.32
N TYR A 183 7.84 13.65 1.11
CA TYR A 183 8.42 12.32 1.09
C TYR A 183 7.37 11.33 0.62
N ALA A 184 7.80 10.25 -0.04
CA ALA A 184 6.93 9.17 -0.47
C ALA A 184 7.48 7.80 -0.05
N ALA A 185 6.59 6.88 0.29
CA ALA A 185 6.91 5.51 0.63
C ALA A 185 6.03 4.55 -0.17
N ILE A 186 6.65 3.62 -0.90
CA ILE A 186 5.97 2.59 -1.70
C ILE A 186 6.18 1.24 -1.03
N GLY A 187 5.10 0.66 -0.51
CA GLY A 187 5.13 -0.64 0.16
C GLY A 187 5.25 -1.83 -0.81
N PRO A 188 5.11 -3.07 -0.30
CA PRO A 188 5.20 -4.28 -1.11
C PRO A 188 4.19 -4.26 -2.26
N THR A 189 4.70 -4.54 -3.46
CA THR A 189 3.97 -4.49 -4.72
C THR A 189 4.37 -5.69 -5.55
N ILE A 190 3.55 -6.15 -6.49
CA ILE A 190 4.04 -7.15 -7.46
C ILE A 190 5.15 -6.54 -8.31
N GLY A 191 6.32 -7.18 -8.31
CA GLY A 191 7.48 -6.71 -9.06
C GLY A 191 7.41 -7.10 -10.54
N PRO A 192 8.21 -6.45 -11.40
CA PRO A 192 8.32 -6.83 -12.81
C PRO A 192 8.82 -8.26 -13.00
N CYS A 193 9.47 -8.87 -12.01
CA CYS A 193 9.81 -10.29 -12.03
C CYS A 193 8.59 -11.23 -12.18
N CYS A 194 7.39 -10.79 -11.76
CA CYS A 194 6.18 -11.60 -11.75
C CYS A 194 4.98 -10.96 -12.48
N TYR A 195 5.02 -9.66 -12.78
CA TYR A 195 3.86 -8.93 -13.29
C TYR A 195 3.78 -8.87 -14.81
N GLU A 196 3.49 -10.01 -15.43
CA GLU A 196 3.22 -10.08 -16.88
C GLU A 196 1.81 -9.56 -17.21
N VAL A 197 1.72 -8.68 -18.20
CA VAL A 197 0.46 -8.07 -18.69
C VAL A 197 0.38 -8.18 -20.21
N GLY A 198 -0.83 -8.06 -20.75
CA GLY A 198 -1.09 -8.13 -22.18
C GLY A 198 -1.14 -6.76 -22.85
N PRO A 199 -1.31 -6.74 -24.18
CA PRO A 199 -1.52 -5.53 -24.99
C PRO A 199 -2.52 -4.54 -24.37
N ASP A 200 -3.64 -5.06 -23.84
CA ASP A 200 -4.71 -4.30 -23.18
C ASP A 200 -4.26 -3.38 -22.04
N VAL A 201 -3.12 -3.68 -21.42
CA VAL A 201 -2.46 -2.81 -20.43
C VAL A 201 -1.28 -2.05 -21.04
N LEU A 202 -0.50 -2.69 -21.91
CA LEU A 202 0.73 -2.13 -22.47
C LEU A 202 0.48 -0.94 -23.41
N GLU A 203 -0.46 -1.05 -24.36
CA GLU A 203 -0.71 0.03 -25.31
C GLU A 203 -1.22 1.31 -24.64
N PRO A 204 -2.17 1.27 -23.67
CA PRO A 204 -2.54 2.46 -22.92
C PRO A 204 -1.34 3.08 -22.21
N PHE A 205 -0.48 2.29 -21.56
CA PHE A 205 0.72 2.83 -20.92
C PHE A 205 1.64 3.55 -21.92
N ARG A 206 1.90 2.95 -23.10
CA ARG A 206 2.70 3.58 -24.16
C ARG A 206 2.11 4.87 -24.68
N ARG A 207 0.79 4.94 -24.80
CA ARG A 207 0.09 6.15 -25.26
C ARG A 207 0.13 7.26 -24.22
N GLU A 208 -0.09 6.94 -22.95
CA GLU A 208 -0.26 7.94 -21.89
C GLU A 208 1.08 8.44 -21.29
N PHE A 209 2.14 7.63 -21.35
CA PHE A 209 3.38 7.91 -20.64
C PHE A 209 4.62 7.93 -21.56
N PRO A 210 5.38 9.05 -21.59
CA PRO A 210 6.61 9.12 -22.39
C PRO A 210 7.72 8.21 -21.86
N TYR A 211 7.63 7.79 -20.60
CA TYR A 211 8.58 6.85 -19.97
C TYR A 211 8.12 5.38 -20.05
N ALA A 212 7.08 5.05 -20.84
CA ALA A 212 6.49 3.72 -20.85
C ALA A 212 7.51 2.60 -21.12
N GLU A 213 8.41 2.78 -22.07
CA GLU A 213 9.44 1.78 -22.41
C GLU A 213 10.49 1.59 -21.30
N ALA A 214 10.61 2.53 -20.35
CA ALA A 214 11.46 2.35 -19.17
C ALA A 214 10.81 1.45 -18.11
N VAL A 215 9.48 1.28 -18.14
CA VAL A 215 8.72 0.51 -17.13
C VAL A 215 8.07 -0.75 -17.71
N ILE A 216 8.05 -0.89 -19.04
CA ILE A 216 7.65 -2.11 -19.75
C ILE A 216 8.92 -2.88 -20.09
N VAL A 217 9.14 -4.02 -19.44
CA VAL A 217 10.38 -4.79 -19.53
C VAL A 217 10.13 -6.23 -19.99
N ALA A 218 11.19 -6.89 -20.47
CA ALA A 218 11.18 -8.32 -20.83
C ALA A 218 9.98 -8.72 -21.70
N PRO A 219 9.89 -8.20 -22.94
CA PRO A 219 8.83 -8.57 -23.88
C PRO A 219 8.91 -10.06 -24.23
N THR A 220 7.76 -10.67 -24.51
CA THR A 220 7.62 -12.07 -24.91
C THR A 220 7.15 -12.17 -26.37
N ALA A 221 7.37 -13.33 -26.99
CA ALA A 221 6.90 -13.60 -28.36
C ALA A 221 5.36 -13.56 -28.50
N SER A 222 4.61 -13.66 -27.40
CA SER A 222 3.14 -13.60 -27.39
C SER A 222 2.57 -12.18 -27.32
N GLY A 223 3.42 -11.15 -27.49
CA GLY A 223 3.00 -9.74 -27.38
C GLY A 223 2.74 -9.28 -25.94
N ARG A 224 3.16 -10.07 -24.95
CA ARG A 224 3.07 -9.74 -23.53
C ARG A 224 4.40 -9.16 -23.06
N ALA A 225 4.37 -8.45 -21.95
CA ALA A 225 5.57 -7.92 -21.32
C ALA A 225 5.34 -7.80 -19.81
N ARG A 226 6.41 -7.54 -19.07
CA ARG A 226 6.35 -7.28 -17.63
C ARG A 226 6.25 -5.79 -17.38
N LEU A 227 5.36 -5.40 -16.47
CA LEU A 227 5.16 -4.00 -16.10
C LEU A 227 5.73 -3.73 -14.71
N ASP A 228 6.56 -2.71 -14.58
CA ASP A 228 7.07 -2.22 -13.30
C ASP A 228 6.17 -1.09 -12.77
N LEU A 229 5.18 -1.47 -11.94
CA LEU A 229 4.28 -0.51 -11.30
C LEU A 229 5.00 0.42 -10.33
N VAL A 230 6.08 -0.03 -9.68
CA VAL A 230 6.84 0.78 -8.73
C VAL A 230 7.54 1.90 -9.49
N GLN A 231 8.28 1.58 -10.55
CA GLN A 231 8.94 2.59 -11.38
C GLN A 231 7.94 3.52 -12.06
N ALA A 232 6.81 3.01 -12.55
CA ALA A 232 5.78 3.84 -13.16
C ALA A 232 5.26 4.92 -12.20
N ASN A 233 5.05 4.59 -10.92
CA ASN A 233 4.62 5.57 -9.92
C ASN A 233 5.78 6.46 -9.43
N ILE A 234 7.03 5.97 -9.40
CA ILE A 234 8.21 6.82 -9.14
C ILE A 234 8.31 7.91 -10.21
N HIS A 235 8.15 7.59 -11.49
CA HIS A 235 8.16 8.58 -12.56
C HIS A 235 7.08 9.65 -12.37
N GLN A 236 5.87 9.28 -11.93
CA GLN A 236 4.81 10.26 -11.61
C GLN A 236 5.17 11.15 -10.42
N LEU A 237 5.70 10.58 -9.33
CA LEU A 237 6.15 11.35 -8.16
C LEU A 237 7.26 12.34 -8.52
N LEU A 238 8.24 11.91 -9.32
CA LEU A 238 9.31 12.78 -9.83
C LEU A 238 8.76 13.89 -10.72
N ALA A 239 7.81 13.57 -11.61
CA ALA A 239 7.16 14.56 -12.48
C ALA A 239 6.34 15.60 -11.68
N CYS A 240 5.81 15.23 -10.52
CA CYS A 240 5.16 16.17 -9.60
C CYS A 240 6.15 17.07 -8.84
N GLY A 241 7.45 16.77 -8.84
CA GLY A 241 8.49 17.59 -8.20
C GLY A 241 9.13 16.98 -6.96
N LEU A 242 8.79 15.75 -6.55
CA LEU A 242 9.51 15.08 -5.47
C LEU A 242 10.94 14.77 -5.91
N SER A 243 11.91 14.92 -5.00
CA SER A 243 13.28 14.47 -5.26
C SER A 243 13.40 12.95 -5.12
N ARG A 244 14.24 12.31 -5.95
CA ARG A 244 14.46 10.84 -5.89
C ARG A 244 14.92 10.36 -4.52
N ALA A 245 15.69 11.18 -3.80
CA ALA A 245 16.21 10.90 -2.48
C ALA A 245 15.11 10.84 -1.39
N ARG A 246 13.92 11.37 -1.67
CA ARG A 246 12.76 11.36 -0.77
C ARG A 246 11.69 10.33 -1.15
N ILE A 247 11.99 9.44 -2.11
CA ILE A 247 11.09 8.36 -2.55
C ILE A 247 11.67 7.02 -2.11
N PHE A 248 11.01 6.39 -1.16
CA PHE A 248 11.43 5.15 -0.53
C PHE A 248 10.61 3.98 -1.03
N THR A 249 11.24 2.82 -1.25
CA THR A 249 10.54 1.63 -1.74
C THR A 249 10.90 0.42 -0.91
N SER A 250 9.93 -0.46 -0.65
CA SER A 250 10.20 -1.73 0.02
C SER A 250 11.15 -2.63 -0.80
N GLY A 251 11.12 -2.52 -2.13
CA GLY A 251 11.88 -3.40 -3.03
C GLY A 251 11.37 -4.84 -3.07
N LEU A 252 10.23 -5.13 -2.43
CA LEU A 252 9.74 -6.50 -2.24
C LEU A 252 8.59 -6.83 -3.19
N CYS A 253 8.80 -7.89 -3.99
CA CYS A 253 7.74 -8.48 -4.81
C CYS A 253 6.80 -9.34 -3.95
N THR A 254 5.51 -9.01 -3.94
CA THR A 254 4.46 -9.76 -3.21
C THR A 254 4.34 -11.21 -3.67
N ALA A 255 4.50 -11.47 -4.97
CA ALA A 255 4.42 -12.81 -5.54
C ALA A 255 5.64 -13.68 -5.17
N CYS A 256 6.85 -13.11 -5.13
CA CYS A 256 8.09 -13.82 -4.81
C CYS A 256 8.25 -14.18 -3.32
N HIS A 257 7.52 -13.51 -2.42
CA HIS A 257 7.64 -13.73 -0.98
C HIS A 257 6.33 -14.30 -0.40
N PRO A 258 5.94 -15.53 -0.78
CA PRO A 258 4.67 -16.14 -0.35
C PRO A 258 4.57 -16.36 1.15
N GLN A 259 5.68 -16.41 1.87
CA GLN A 259 5.73 -16.51 3.33
C GLN A 259 5.38 -15.18 4.03
N LEU A 260 5.51 -14.05 3.34
CA LEU A 260 5.25 -12.71 3.90
C LEU A 260 3.97 -12.07 3.36
N PHE A 261 3.65 -12.25 2.08
CA PHE A 261 2.59 -11.46 1.43
C PHE A 261 1.57 -12.34 0.72
N PHE A 262 0.31 -11.91 0.78
CA PHE A 262 -0.70 -12.33 -0.17
C PHE A 262 -0.39 -11.78 -1.56
N SER A 263 -0.69 -12.56 -2.60
CA SER A 263 -0.55 -12.12 -3.99
C SER A 263 -1.74 -12.64 -4.78
N TYR A 264 -2.55 -11.74 -5.32
CA TYR A 264 -3.70 -12.13 -6.13
C TYR A 264 -3.25 -12.90 -7.38
N ARG A 265 -2.21 -12.44 -8.06
CA ARG A 265 -1.63 -13.08 -9.25
C ARG A 265 -1.20 -14.52 -8.98
N ARG A 266 -0.63 -14.79 -7.81
CA ARG A 266 -0.18 -16.12 -7.41
C ARG A 266 -1.33 -16.98 -6.89
N ASP A 267 -2.13 -16.44 -5.97
CA ASP A 267 -3.05 -17.22 -5.12
C ASP A 267 -4.48 -17.33 -5.70
N ALA A 268 -4.88 -16.46 -6.63
CA ALA A 268 -6.23 -16.48 -7.22
C ALA A 268 -6.49 -17.72 -8.10
N LYS A 269 -5.45 -18.47 -8.46
CA LYS A 269 -5.58 -19.73 -9.20
C LYS A 269 -5.94 -20.92 -8.31
N THR A 270 -5.77 -20.79 -6.99
CA THR A 270 -5.87 -21.91 -6.04
C THR A 270 -6.95 -21.71 -4.98
N THR A 271 -7.49 -20.50 -4.83
CA THR A 271 -8.51 -20.18 -3.83
C THR A 271 -9.53 -19.20 -4.41
N ASP A 272 -10.81 -19.34 -4.06
CA ASP A 272 -11.88 -18.43 -4.50
C ASP A 272 -11.69 -16.99 -3.98
N ARG A 273 -10.86 -16.79 -2.93
CA ARG A 273 -10.56 -15.47 -2.35
C ARG A 273 -9.15 -15.41 -1.76
N THR A 274 -8.28 -14.61 -2.37
CA THR A 274 -6.97 -14.24 -1.79
C THR A 274 -7.15 -13.25 -0.64
N GLY A 275 -6.35 -13.37 0.44
CA GLY A 275 -6.26 -12.36 1.51
C GLY A 275 -5.72 -11.00 1.04
N ARG A 276 -5.60 -10.04 1.95
CA ARG A 276 -5.08 -8.69 1.66
C ARG A 276 -4.19 -8.21 2.81
N MET A 277 -3.04 -7.64 2.50
CA MET A 277 -2.29 -6.87 3.49
C MET A 277 -2.99 -5.54 3.74
N LEU A 278 -2.86 -5.00 4.95
CA LEU A 278 -3.16 -3.61 5.25
C LEU A 278 -1.84 -2.84 5.31
N SER A 279 -1.76 -1.77 4.52
CA SER A 279 -0.70 -0.77 4.64
C SER A 279 -1.27 0.51 5.21
N VAL A 280 -0.56 1.16 6.12
CA VAL A 280 -1.04 2.34 6.84
C VAL A 280 -0.04 3.48 6.87
N ILE A 281 -0.55 4.70 7.02
CA ILE A 281 0.21 5.87 7.47
C ILE A 281 -0.53 6.54 8.64
N GLY A 282 0.21 6.85 9.71
CA GLY A 282 -0.29 7.57 10.87
C GLY A 282 0.84 8.25 11.62
N GLU A 283 0.53 9.20 12.50
CA GLU A 283 1.56 9.79 13.36
C GLU A 283 1.70 8.97 14.64
N SER A 284 2.93 8.81 15.13
CA SER A 284 3.19 8.19 16.42
C SER A 284 2.59 9.06 17.54
N SER A 285 2.18 8.43 18.64
CA SER A 285 2.02 9.18 19.89
C SER A 285 3.40 9.67 20.33
N SER A 286 3.53 10.98 20.51
CA SER A 286 4.64 11.59 21.25
C SER A 286 4.63 11.13 22.71
#